data_AF-A0A4R6MGY1-F1
#
_entry.id   AF-A0A4R6MGY1-F1
#
_cell.length_a   1.000
_cell.length_b   1.000
_cell.length_c   1.000
_cell.angle_alpha   90.00
_cell.angle_beta   90.00
_cell.angle_gamma   90.00
#
_symmetry.space_group_name_H-M   'P 1'
#
loop_
_entity.id
_entity.type
_entity.pdbx_description
1 polymer ?
#
loop_
_entity_poly.entity_id
_entity_poly.type
_entity_poly.pdbx_seq_one_letter_code
_entity_poly.pdbx_strand_id
1 'polypeptide(L)' 'MEKFIENFKNQLEDVNTELSPDFDYVNSDFWDSLTAVTIQMMVEDEYDLKVDIKTISSFKTISEFYQYILDNK' A
#
# COMPACT_ATOMS: atom_id res chain seq x y z
N MET A 1 -0.91 6.27 -10.17
CA MET A 1 -2.01 6.12 -9.20
C MET A 1 -2.86 4.90 -9.50
N GLU A 2 -3.60 4.84 -10.61
CA GLU A 2 -4.49 3.70 -10.93
C GLU A 2 -3.78 2.33 -10.87
N LYS A 3 -2.63 2.20 -11.56
CA LYS A 3 -1.80 0.98 -11.49
C LYS A 3 -1.35 0.64 -10.07
N PHE A 4 -1.06 1.64 -9.23
CA PHE A 4 -0.63 1.39 -7.85
C PHE A 4 -1.77 0.84 -7.01
N ILE A 5 -2.98 1.42 -7.15
CA ILE A 5 -4.19 0.93 -6.48
C ILE A 5 -4.50 -0.51 -6.93
N GLU A 6 -4.36 -0.80 -8.22
CA GLU A 6 -4.54 -2.17 -8.75
C GLU A 6 -3.52 -3.15 -8.15
N ASN A 7 -2.24 -2.81 -8.18
CA ASN A 7 -1.19 -3.63 -7.58
C ASN A 7 -1.44 -3.84 -6.08
N PHE A 8 -1.85 -2.78 -5.36
CA PHE A 8 -2.18 -2.81 -3.93
C PHE A 8 -3.33 -3.77 -3.67
N LYS A 9 -4.41 -3.64 -4.45
CA LYS A 9 -5.57 -4.52 -4.37
C LYS A 9 -5.21 -5.98 -4.62
N ASN A 10 -4.27 -6.26 -5.53
CA ASN A 10 -3.80 -7.61 -5.81
C ASN A 10 -3.04 -8.26 -4.64
N GLN A 11 -2.63 -7.50 -3.61
CA GLN A 11 -2.00 -8.06 -2.40
C GLN A 11 -3.02 -8.41 -1.31
N LEU A 12 -4.28 -8.02 -1.47
CA LEU A 12 -5.32 -8.24 -0.49
C LEU A 12 -5.98 -9.60 -0.68
N GLU A 13 -6.31 -10.27 0.43
CA GLU A 13 -7.05 -11.54 0.38
C GLU A 13 -8.51 -11.34 -0.07
N ASP A 14 -9.12 -10.17 0.23
CA ASP A 14 -10.47 -9.81 -0.20
C ASP A 14 -10.47 -8.84 -1.39
N VAL A 15 -10.70 -9.40 -2.58
CA VAL A 15 -10.78 -8.69 -3.86
C VAL A 15 -12.04 -7.82 -4.04
N ASN A 16 -13.00 -7.86 -3.09
CA ASN A 16 -14.25 -7.08 -3.23
C ASN A 16 -14.13 -5.65 -2.70
N THR A 17 -13.07 -5.29 -1.98
CA THR A 17 -12.90 -3.94 -1.47
C THR A 17 -12.65 -2.97 -2.64
N GLU A 18 -13.48 -1.92 -2.72
CA GLU A 18 -13.21 -0.78 -3.59
C GLU A 18 -12.22 0.15 -2.91
N LEU A 19 -11.03 0.25 -3.48
CA LEU A 19 -9.97 1.14 -3.01
C LEU A 19 -10.02 2.44 -3.80
N SER A 20 -10.02 3.56 -3.07
CA SER A 20 -9.86 4.90 -3.63
C SER A 20 -8.57 5.54 -3.12
N PRO A 21 -8.05 6.60 -3.76
CA PRO A 21 -6.83 7.28 -3.30
C PRO A 21 -6.90 7.73 -1.84
N ASP A 22 -8.08 8.11 -1.36
CA ASP A 22 -8.32 8.62 0.00
C ASP A 22 -8.68 7.52 1.01
N PHE A 23 -8.64 6.25 0.60
CA PHE A 23 -9.02 5.12 1.43
C PHE A 23 -8.04 4.91 2.59
N ASP A 24 -8.58 4.80 3.81
CA ASP A 24 -7.81 4.49 5.03
C ASP A 24 -7.52 3.00 5.11
N TYR A 25 -6.39 2.59 4.54
CA TYR A 25 -6.02 1.18 4.49
C TYR A 25 -5.52 0.65 5.83
N VAL A 26 -4.87 1.48 6.67
CA VAL A 26 -4.28 1.02 7.94
C VAL A 26 -5.36 0.68 8.97
N ASN A 27 -6.48 1.39 8.95
CA ASN A 27 -7.61 1.14 9.86
C ASN A 27 -8.72 0.26 9.24
N SER A 28 -8.43 -0.41 8.11
CA SER A 28 -9.39 -1.28 7.43
C SER A 28 -9.39 -2.72 7.99
N ASP A 29 -10.49 -3.45 7.76
CA ASP A 29 -10.65 -4.82 8.26
C ASP A 29 -9.66 -5.83 7.66
N PHE A 30 -9.12 -5.53 6.46
CA PHE A 30 -8.15 -6.41 5.79
C PHE A 30 -6.70 -6.15 6.24
N TRP A 31 -6.44 -5.07 6.99
CA TRP A 31 -5.08 -4.70 7.33
C TRP A 31 -4.53 -5.52 8.50
N ASP A 32 -3.49 -6.28 8.20
CA ASP A 32 -2.77 -7.07 9.19
C ASP A 32 -1.26 -7.07 8.91
N SER A 33 -0.51 -7.79 9.74
CA SER A 33 0.95 -7.87 9.59
C SER A 33 1.37 -8.55 8.28
N LEU A 34 0.57 -9.49 7.77
CA LEU A 34 0.88 -10.17 6.52
C LEU A 34 0.68 -9.23 5.32
N THR A 35 -0.44 -8.51 5.29
CA THR A 35 -0.76 -7.49 4.29
C THR A 35 0.31 -6.41 4.27
N ALA A 36 0.77 -5.94 5.43
CA ALA A 36 1.84 -4.95 5.48
C ALA A 36 3.15 -5.46 4.86
N VAL A 37 3.45 -6.76 5.02
CA VAL A 37 4.63 -7.42 4.42
C VAL A 37 4.47 -7.58 2.91
N THR A 38 3.31 -8.01 2.42
CA THR A 38 3.07 -8.19 0.98
C THR A 38 3.10 -6.85 0.25
N ILE A 39 2.52 -5.80 0.85
CA ILE A 39 2.63 -4.42 0.35
C ILE A 39 4.08 -3.94 0.34
N GLN A 40 4.86 -4.22 1.40
CA GLN A 40 6.29 -3.89 1.44
C GLN A 40 7.05 -4.53 0.29
N MET A 41 6.86 -5.84 0.07
CA MET A 41 7.52 -6.59 -1.02
C MET A 41 7.11 -6.03 -2.39
N MET A 42 5.83 -5.71 -2.58
CA MET A 42 5.36 -5.10 -3.83
C MET A 42 6.03 -3.76 -4.13
N VAL A 43 6.28 -2.94 -3.10
CA VAL A 43 7.00 -1.67 -3.29
C VAL A 43 8.47 -1.90 -3.64
N GLU A 44 9.13 -2.84 -2.97
CA GLU A 44 10.52 -3.20 -3.28
C GLU A 44 10.66 -3.71 -4.73
N ASP A 45 9.75 -4.59 -5.17
CA ASP A 45 9.80 -5.20 -6.51
C ASP A 45 9.44 -4.22 -7.64
N GLU A 46 8.38 -3.42 -7.49
CA GLU A 46 7.89 -2.55 -8.57
C GLU A 46 8.63 -1.20 -8.65
N TYR A 47 9.20 -0.74 -7.52
CA TYR A 47 9.78 0.60 -7.42
C TYR A 47 11.27 0.61 -7.02
N ASP A 48 11.89 -0.53 -6.73
CA ASP A 48 13.28 -0.65 -6.23
C ASP A 48 13.51 0.18 -4.96
N LEU A 49 12.45 0.32 -4.15
CA LEU A 49 12.44 1.15 -2.95
C LEU A 49 12.21 0.28 -1.71
N LYS A 50 13.19 0.24 -0.80
CA LYS A 50 13.04 -0.41 0.51
C LYS A 50 12.35 0.54 1.48
N VAL A 51 11.12 0.22 1.86
CA VAL A 51 10.34 0.95 2.86
C VAL A 51 10.09 0.04 4.05
N ASP A 52 10.24 0.54 5.28
CA ASP A 52 9.93 -0.26 6.46
C ASP A 52 8.41 -0.29 6.75
N ILE A 53 7.93 -1.36 7.38
CA ILE A 53 6.51 -1.55 7.69
C ILE A 53 5.94 -0.42 8.57
N LYS A 54 6.73 0.18 9.47
CA LYS A 54 6.25 1.28 10.31
C LYS A 54 5.99 2.53 9.49
N THR A 55 6.85 2.81 8.51
CA THR A 55 6.69 3.89 7.55
C THR A 55 5.45 3.64 6.70
N ILE A 56 5.28 2.43 6.14
CA ILE A 56 4.05 2.07 5.41
C ILE A 56 2.80 2.27 6.28
N SER A 57 2.85 1.87 7.56
CA SER A 57 1.71 1.98 8.48
C SER A 57 1.50 3.41 9.04
N SER A 58 2.38 4.36 8.68
CA SER A 58 2.28 5.74 9.16
C SER A 58 1.42 6.65 8.27
N PHE A 59 1.19 6.24 7.03
CA PHE A 59 0.31 6.95 6.11
C PHE A 59 -1.15 6.56 6.34
N LYS A 60 -2.05 7.53 6.21
CA LYS A 60 -3.48 7.27 6.36
C LYS A 60 -4.06 6.80 5.04
N THR A 61 -3.68 7.41 3.93
CA THR A 61 -4.31 7.13 2.64
C THR A 61 -3.36 6.47 1.65
N ILE A 62 -3.95 5.74 0.68
CA ILE A 62 -3.20 5.15 -0.43
C ILE A 62 -2.45 6.24 -1.20
N SER A 63 -3.04 7.42 -1.37
CA SER A 63 -2.42 8.55 -2.06
C SER A 63 -1.20 9.09 -1.31
N GLU A 64 -1.27 9.23 0.01
CA GLU A 64 -0.12 9.67 0.83
C GLU A 64 1.05 8.69 0.71
N PHE A 65 0.75 7.39 0.80
CA PHE A 65 1.77 6.36 0.67
C PHE A 65 2.39 6.33 -0.74
N TYR A 66 1.57 6.43 -1.78
CA TYR A 66 2.07 6.48 -3.15
C TYR A 66 2.92 7.72 -3.41
N GLN A 67 2.53 8.88 -2.86
CA GLN A 67 3.33 10.10 -2.99
C GLN A 67 4.70 9.94 -2.34
N TYR A 68 4.77 9.33 -1.15
CA TYR A 68 6.05 9.02 -0.50
C TYR A 68 6.95 8.16 -1.41
N ILE A 69 6.40 7.16 -2.08
CA ILE A 69 7.18 6.32 -3.01
C ILE A 69 7.73 7.16 -4.17
N LEU A 70 6.91 8.02 -4.76
CA LEU A 70 7.34 8.89 -5.87
C LEU A 70 8.42 9.90 -5.46
N ASP A 71 8.35 10.41 -4.24
CA ASP A 71 9.31 11.40 -3.73
C ASP A 71 10.66 10.78 -3.35
N ASN A 72 10.72 9.45 -3.16
CA ASN A 72 11.91 8.71 -2.71
C ASN A 72 12.46 7.73 -3.75
N LYS A 73 11.97 7.79 -4.99
CA LYS A 73 12.50 7.05 -6.13
C LYS A 73 13.58 7.85 -6.86
#